data_AF-A0A4Y2H597-F1
#
_entry.id   AF-A0A4Y2H597-F1
#
_cell.length_a   1.000
_cell.length_b   1.000
_cell.length_c   1.000
_cell.angle_alpha   90.00
_cell.angle_beta   90.00
_cell.angle_gamma   90.00
#
_symmetry.space_group_name_H-M   'P 1'
#
loop_
_entity.id
_entity.type
_entity.pdbx_description
1 polymer ?
#
loop_
_entity_poly.entity_id
_entity_poly.type
_entity_poly.pdbx_seq_one_letter_code
_entity_poly.pdbx_strand_id
1 'polypeptide(L)'
;MVTFHQPLFIKAMDIVSQANETDDLSKVIVRLGGFHLLMSYMGAVGKIMGGSALEEMWFEDGYRFAKHVVHMSNGHAYARALRANSLSQAAIVYFYFGIL
;
A
#
# COMPACT_ATOMS: atom_id res chain seq x y z
N MET A 1 -8.19 -9.30 -19.79
CA MET A 1 -8.21 -9.23 -18.31
C MET A 1 -8.55 -7.80 -17.92
N VAL A 2 -9.61 -7.59 -17.13
CA VAL A 2 -10.03 -6.25 -16.68
C VAL A 2 -9.69 -6.13 -15.20
N THR A 3 -9.09 -4.99 -14.81
CA THR A 3 -8.76 -4.69 -13.41
C THR A 3 -9.40 -3.36 -13.02
N PHE A 4 -9.91 -3.27 -11.80
CA PHE A 4 -10.57 -2.08 -11.29
C PHE A 4 -9.63 -1.24 -10.42
N HIS A 5 -9.85 0.07 -10.40
CA HIS A 5 -9.32 0.95 -9.35
C HIS A 5 -10.01 0.63 -8.01
N GLN A 6 -9.38 0.95 -6.87
CA GLN A 6 -9.87 0.56 -5.54
C GLN A 6 -11.36 0.88 -5.28
N PRO A 7 -11.92 2.08 -5.60
CA PRO A 7 -13.34 2.35 -5.37
C PRO A 7 -14.26 1.48 -6.23
N LEU A 8 -13.87 1.27 -7.50
CA LEU A 8 -14.63 0.43 -8.44
C LEU A 8 -14.50 -1.05 -8.11
N PHE A 9 -13.35 -1.48 -7.57
CA PHE A 9 -13.14 -2.84 -7.09
C PHE A 9 -14.08 -3.14 -5.93
N ILE A 10 -14.13 -2.27 -4.92
CA ILE A 10 -15.04 -2.43 -3.77
C ILE A 10 -16.48 -2.48 -4.28
N LYS A 11 -16.87 -1.55 -5.15
CA LYS A 11 -18.25 -1.54 -5.68
C LYS A 11 -18.59 -2.77 -6.50
N ALA A 12 -17.66 -3.26 -7.32
CA ALA A 12 -17.85 -4.48 -8.10
C ALA A 12 -17.91 -5.72 -7.21
N MET A 13 -17.10 -5.79 -6.15
CA MET A 13 -17.18 -6.85 -5.13
C MET A 13 -18.52 -6.84 -4.41
N ASP A 14 -19.04 -5.67 -4.04
CA ASP A 14 -20.36 -5.55 -3.40
C ASP A 14 -21.49 -6.02 -4.32
N ILE A 15 -21.38 -5.75 -5.62
CA ILE A 15 -22.38 -6.17 -6.61
C ILE A 15 -22.32 -7.68 -6.82
N VAL A 16 -21.11 -8.23 -7.02
CA VAL A 16 -20.92 -9.68 -7.25
C VAL A 16 -21.29 -10.49 -6.01
N SER A 17 -21.04 -9.97 -4.80
CA SER A 17 -21.39 -10.67 -3.55
C SER A 17 -22.90 -10.74 -3.27
N GLN A 18 -23.70 -9.93 -3.96
CA GLN A 18 -25.16 -9.92 -3.87
C GLN A 18 -25.85 -10.72 -4.99
N ALA A 19 -25.08 -11.28 -5.94
CA ALA A 19 -25.62 -12.10 -7.01
C ALA A 19 -26.08 -13.48 -6.50
N ASN A 20 -27.18 -14.00 -7.03
CA ASN A 20 -27.57 -15.38 -6.75
C ASN A 20 -26.59 -16.34 -7.43
N GLU A 21 -26.43 -17.55 -6.91
CA GLU A 21 -25.51 -18.54 -7.50
C GLU A 21 -25.84 -18.86 -8.96
N THR A 22 -27.12 -18.78 -9.33
CA THR A 22 -27.61 -19.01 -10.70
C THR A 22 -27.34 -17.86 -11.65
N ASP A 23 -27.05 -16.66 -11.15
CA ASP A 23 -26.82 -15.48 -11.98
C ASP A 23 -25.43 -15.57 -12.63
N ASP A 24 -25.29 -15.19 -13.90
CA ASP A 24 -23.98 -15.17 -14.56
C ASP A 24 -22.96 -14.25 -13.87
N LEU A 25 -23.47 -13.28 -13.11
CA LEU A 25 -22.68 -12.37 -12.31
C LEU A 25 -21.90 -13.08 -11.18
N SER A 26 -22.40 -14.21 -10.66
CA SER A 26 -21.72 -15.01 -9.62
C SER A 26 -20.41 -15.63 -10.11
N LYS A 27 -20.25 -15.77 -11.43
CA LYS A 27 -19.06 -16.33 -12.10
C LYS A 27 -17.99 -15.27 -12.38
N VAL A 28 -18.30 -13.99 -12.14
CA VAL A 28 -17.40 -12.88 -12.44
C VAL A 28 -16.29 -12.78 -11.38
N ILE A 29 -15.04 -12.92 -11.82
CA ILE A 29 -13.86 -12.70 -10.97
C ILE A 29 -13.47 -11.23 -11.04
N VAL A 30 -13.77 -10.47 -9.98
CA VAL A 30 -13.35 -9.08 -9.83
C VAL A 30 -11.87 -9.05 -9.44
N ARG A 31 -11.06 -8.23 -10.14
CA ARG A 31 -9.62 -8.07 -9.87
C ARG A 31 -9.29 -6.62 -9.56
N LEU A 32 -8.57 -6.39 -8.46
CA LEU A 32 -8.00 -5.09 -8.13
C LEU A 32 -6.73 -4.86 -8.97
N GLY A 33 -6.58 -3.68 -9.56
CA GLY A 33 -5.36 -3.33 -10.28
C GLY A 33 -4.15 -3.31 -9.34
N GLY A 34 -3.05 -3.99 -9.74
CA GLY A 34 -1.85 -4.14 -8.90
C GLY A 34 -1.22 -2.83 -8.43
N PHE A 35 -1.31 -1.78 -9.26
CA PHE A 35 -0.85 -0.44 -8.89
C PHE A 35 -1.64 0.15 -7.71
N HIS A 36 -2.97 0.06 -7.77
CA HIS A 36 -3.83 0.56 -6.70
C HIS A 36 -3.73 -0.30 -5.44
N LEU A 37 -3.58 -1.61 -5.59
CA LEU A 37 -3.31 -2.50 -4.46
C LEU A 37 -2.03 -2.07 -3.73
N LEU A 38 -0.94 -1.81 -4.46
CA LEU A 38 0.32 -1.38 -3.88
C LEU A 38 0.20 -0.01 -3.18
N MET A 39 -0.46 0.97 -3.80
CA MET A 39 -0.72 2.27 -3.16
C MET A 39 -1.59 2.13 -1.90
N SER A 40 -2.64 1.31 -1.95
CA SER A 40 -3.53 1.06 -0.80
C SER A 40 -2.79 0.37 0.33
N TYR A 41 -1.94 -0.61 0.01
CA TYR A 41 -1.11 -1.32 0.97
C TYR A 41 -0.14 -0.37 1.68
N MET A 42 0.58 0.47 0.94
CA MET A 42 1.49 1.46 1.53
C MET A 42 0.74 2.46 2.41
N GLY A 43 -0.45 2.91 1.98
CA GLY A 43 -1.32 3.75 2.79
C GLY A 43 -1.79 3.08 4.10
N ALA A 44 -2.13 1.79 4.04
CA ALA A 44 -2.52 1.02 5.21
C ALA A 44 -1.35 0.82 6.19
N VAL A 45 -0.14 0.53 5.68
CA VAL A 45 1.09 0.43 6.48
C VAL A 45 1.34 1.76 7.20
N GLY A 46 1.31 2.89 6.49
CA GLY A 46 1.48 4.21 7.10
C GLY A 46 0.46 4.49 8.20
N LYS A 47 -0.81 4.13 7.98
CA LYS A 47 -1.88 4.29 9.00
C LYS A 47 -1.67 3.40 10.24
N ILE A 48 -1.31 2.12 10.05
CA ILE A 48 -1.10 1.17 11.15
C ILE A 48 0.16 1.54 11.95
N MET A 49 1.21 1.99 11.26
CA MET A 49 2.49 2.36 11.85
C MET A 49 2.54 3.83 12.30
N GLY A 50 1.40 4.53 12.31
CA GLY A 50 1.32 5.90 12.84
C GLY A 50 1.83 5.94 14.29
N GLY A 51 2.77 6.84 14.56
CA GLY A 51 3.40 6.99 15.89
C GLY A 51 4.53 6.00 16.19
N SER A 52 4.94 5.14 15.24
CA SER A 52 6.06 4.20 15.41
C SER A 52 7.45 4.80 15.15
N ALA A 53 7.54 6.12 14.97
CA ALA A 53 8.73 6.83 14.49
C ALA A 53 9.17 6.49 13.04
N LEU A 54 8.37 5.72 12.29
CA LEU A 54 8.70 5.31 10.92
C LEU A 54 8.80 6.51 9.96
N GLU A 55 7.93 7.50 10.11
CA GLU A 55 7.93 8.72 9.29
C GLU A 55 9.18 9.57 9.56
N GLU A 56 9.59 9.63 10.82
CA GLU A 56 10.80 10.29 11.32
C GLU A 56 12.05 9.58 10.81
N MET A 57 12.02 8.25 10.70
CA MET A 57 13.11 7.46 10.13
C MET A 57 13.21 7.63 8.60
N TRP A 58 12.08 7.77 7.90
CA TRP A 58 12.05 8.08 6.46
C TRP A 58 12.41 9.52 6.12
N PHE A 59 12.63 10.33 7.14
CA PHE A 59 13.10 11.69 7.04
C PHE A 59 14.60 11.72 6.71
N GLU A 60 15.00 11.19 5.55
CA GLU A 60 16.37 11.34 5.07
C GLU A 60 16.62 12.76 4.54
N ASP A 61 17.69 13.37 5.05
CA ASP A 61 18.27 14.67 4.70
C ASP A 61 17.32 15.90 4.80
N GLY A 62 17.06 16.29 6.06
CA GLY A 62 16.74 17.66 6.51
C GLY A 62 15.69 18.45 5.72
N TYR A 63 14.46 18.57 6.27
CA TYR A 63 13.36 19.50 5.91
C TYR A 63 12.89 19.55 4.44
N ARG A 64 13.71 19.14 3.46
CA ARG A 64 13.47 19.19 2.02
C ARG A 64 12.48 18.14 1.56
N PHE A 65 12.41 17.01 2.26
CA PHE A 65 11.53 15.88 1.91
C PHE A 65 10.37 15.63 2.88
N ALA A 66 10.18 16.49 3.89
CA ALA A 66 9.10 16.36 4.87
C ALA A 66 7.70 16.19 4.23
N LYS A 67 7.44 16.96 3.17
CA LYS A 67 6.17 16.89 2.43
C LYS A 67 6.00 15.55 1.71
N HIS A 68 7.09 14.88 1.32
CA HIS A 68 7.04 13.60 0.63
C HIS A 68 6.75 12.44 1.57
N VAL A 69 7.16 12.52 2.84
CA VAL A 69 6.87 11.49 3.85
C VAL A 69 5.37 11.33 4.05
N VAL A 70 4.62 12.43 4.21
CA VAL A 70 3.14 12.39 4.31
C VAL A 70 2.50 11.74 3.08
N HIS A 71 3.02 12.01 1.88
CA HIS A 71 2.53 11.36 0.66
C HIS A 71 2.96 9.88 0.55
N MET A 72 4.07 9.50 1.16
CA MET A 72 4.53 8.11 1.25
C MET A 72 3.64 7.31 2.22
N SER A 73 3.35 7.88 3.40
CA SER A 73 2.47 7.29 4.41
C SER A 73 1.02 7.15 3.94
N ASN A 74 0.57 8.01 3.03
CA ASN A 74 -0.75 7.91 2.40
C ASN A 74 -0.74 7.09 1.10
N GLY A 75 0.40 6.48 0.73
CA GLY A 75 0.53 5.63 -0.46
C GLY A 75 0.56 6.36 -1.81
N HIS A 76 0.42 7.70 -1.83
CA HIS A 76 0.44 8.52 -3.04
C HIS A 76 1.84 8.74 -3.63
N ALA A 77 2.89 8.47 -2.87
CA ALA A 77 4.27 8.44 -3.32
C ALA A 77 4.86 7.02 -3.25
N TYR A 78 4.11 6.03 -3.77
CA TYR A 78 4.38 4.60 -3.58
C TYR A 78 5.81 4.16 -3.96
N ALA A 79 6.40 4.68 -5.04
CA ALA A 79 7.75 4.27 -5.46
C ALA A 79 8.81 4.66 -4.41
N ARG A 80 8.63 5.84 -3.79
CA ARG A 80 9.47 6.29 -2.68
C ARG A 80 9.15 5.51 -1.41
N ALA A 81 7.87 5.28 -1.11
CA ALA A 81 7.44 4.49 0.05
C ALA A 81 7.97 3.06 0.02
N LEU A 82 7.95 2.41 -1.15
CA LEU A 82 8.49 1.07 -1.36
C LEU A 82 10.00 1.04 -1.13
N ARG A 83 10.74 1.98 -1.76
CA ARG A 83 12.20 2.08 -1.56
C ARG A 83 12.55 2.31 -0.09
N ALA A 84 11.86 3.24 0.56
CA ALA A 84 12.08 3.54 1.97
C ALA A 84 11.79 2.33 2.87
N ASN A 85 10.68 1.61 2.64
CA ASN A 85 10.37 0.37 3.35
C ASN A 85 11.44 -0.71 3.16
N SER A 86 11.91 -0.95 1.94
CA SER A 86 12.96 -1.94 1.69
C SER A 86 14.29 -1.58 2.38
N LEU A 87 14.68 -0.29 2.35
CA LEU A 87 15.87 0.19 3.04
C LEU A 87 15.72 0.10 4.56
N SER A 88 14.55 0.45 5.09
CA SER A 88 14.20 0.34 6.51
C SER A 88 14.31 -1.10 6.98
N GLN A 89 13.72 -2.03 6.23
CA GLN A 89 13.76 -3.45 6.56
C GLN A 89 15.18 -3.99 6.50
N ALA A 90 15.97 -3.62 5.49
CA ALA A 90 17.38 -4.00 5.39
C ALA A 90 18.20 -3.45 6.57
N ALA A 91 18.00 -2.19 6.95
CA ALA A 91 18.69 -1.55 8.07
C ALA A 91 18.32 -2.20 9.42
N ILE A 92 17.03 -2.49 9.64
CA ILE A 92 16.57 -3.21 10.83
C ILE A 92 17.17 -4.62 10.88
N VAL A 93 17.12 -5.36 9.77
CA VAL A 93 17.70 -6.70 9.70
C VAL A 93 19.20 -6.65 9.97
N TYR A 94 19.91 -5.68 9.38
CA TYR A 94 21.33 -5.46 9.63
C TYR A 94 21.61 -5.15 11.11
N PHE A 95 20.84 -4.25 11.71
CA PHE A 95 21.05 -3.83 13.10
C PHE A 95 20.77 -4.96 14.11
N TYR A 96 19.72 -5.75 13.89
CA TYR A 96 19.32 -6.82 14.82
C TYR A 96 20.07 -8.14 14.58
N PHE A 97 20.44 -8.46 13.34
CA PHE A 97 21.04 -9.76 12.99
C PHE A 97 22.50 -9.68 12.54
N GLY A 98 23.07 -8.48 12.31
CA GLY A 98 24.50 -8.28 12.07
C GLY A 98 25.06 -8.89 10.77
N ILE A 99 24.22 -9.12 9.76
CA ILE A 99 24.62 -9.80 8.52
C ILE A 99 25.22 -8.79 7.52
N LEU A 100 26.47 -9.02 7.10
CA LEU A 100 27.21 -8.33 6.03
C LEU A 100 26.74 -8.77 4.64
#